data_AF-A0AAW4GD16-F1
#
_entry.id   AF-A0AAW4GD16-F1
#
_cell.length_a   1.000
_cell.length_b   1.000
_cell.length_c   1.000
_cell.angle_alpha   90.00
_cell.angle_beta   90.00
_cell.angle_gamma   90.00
#
_symmetry.space_group_name_H-M   'P 1'
#
loop_
_entity.id
_entity.type
_entity.pdbx_description
1 polymer ?
#
loop_
_entity_poly.entity_id
_entity_poly.type
_entity_poly.pdbx_seq_one_letter_code
_entity_poly.pdbx_strand_id
1 'polypeptide(L)'
;MESWLRHATGAAALLLCTSACTTLDTPPRDSVGADGAFATLLRGNASQLSVGTASVLPGQESSEQTTRSHTCQLETIAVVVRWVEPSLSAGQAVNLCTAAAHAARQPLHGADLNDTPVRYQVTIVSDGGGIWQQPARPARPELVVAFWFPAGADADALRARVISTTAHEFHHIATAMVGQRRWGAHREPEAYLAGACALLAIEGELRREQLPGRHDPRADSLLPAAARRSGNAGNAIGRSLQAFFSGNRIQRDDEDGRALLRHCQQSIGFPGIAR
;
A
#
# COMPACT_ATOMS: atom_id res chain seq x y z
N MET A 1 -15.19 13.93 31.74
CA MET A 1 -14.84 12.50 31.83
C MET A 1 -14.71 11.96 30.41
N GLU A 2 -13.81 12.57 29.64
CA GLU A 2 -13.63 12.40 28.20
C GLU A 2 -12.12 12.45 27.96
N SER A 3 -11.54 11.42 27.33
CA SER A 3 -10.19 11.36 26.73
C SER A 3 -9.56 9.96 26.81
N TRP A 4 -10.25 8.90 26.39
CA TRP A 4 -9.65 7.56 26.29
C TRP A 4 -9.90 6.81 24.96
N LEU A 5 -10.43 7.49 23.92
CA LEU A 5 -10.81 6.86 22.65
C LEU A 5 -9.96 7.27 21.43
N ARG A 6 -8.81 7.93 21.62
CA ARG A 6 -7.92 8.31 20.51
C ARG A 6 -6.74 7.35 20.33
N HIS A 7 -6.99 6.05 20.27
CA HIS A 7 -6.00 5.08 19.78
C HIS A 7 -6.73 4.01 18.98
N ALA A 8 -6.89 4.24 17.67
CA ALA A 8 -7.41 3.24 16.73
C ALA A 8 -6.54 3.19 15.47
N THR A 9 -5.84 2.05 15.36
CA THR A 9 -5.65 1.21 14.16
C THR A 9 -4.96 1.83 12.95
N GLY A 10 -3.65 1.63 12.83
CA GLY A 10 -2.94 1.87 11.58
C GLY A 10 -3.12 0.71 10.59
N ALA A 11 -3.25 1.09 9.32
CA ALA A 11 -3.30 0.29 8.09
C ALA A 11 -3.65 -1.20 8.26
N ALA A 12 -4.93 -1.54 8.13
CA ALA A 12 -5.34 -2.90 7.78
C ALA A 12 -5.36 -3.00 6.24
N ALA A 13 -4.41 -3.73 5.65
CA ALA A 13 -4.58 -4.18 4.27
C ALA A 13 -5.68 -5.27 4.23
N LEU A 14 -6.41 -5.34 3.13
CA LEU A 14 -7.59 -6.19 2.96
C LEU A 14 -7.36 -7.10 1.77
N LEU A 15 -6.82 -8.30 2.01
CA LEU A 15 -6.71 -9.30 0.95
C LEU A 15 -7.91 -10.24 0.92
N LEU A 16 -8.75 -10.06 -0.10
CA LEU A 16 -9.92 -10.92 -0.30
C LEU A 16 -9.65 -12.02 -1.31
N CYS A 17 -9.81 -13.25 -0.81
CA CYS A 17 -9.88 -14.46 -1.60
C CYS A 17 -11.27 -15.07 -1.39
N THR A 18 -12.20 -14.85 -2.32
CA THR A 18 -13.32 -15.78 -2.53
C THR A 18 -13.50 -16.03 -4.01
N SER A 19 -13.44 -17.30 -4.38
CA SER A 19 -13.97 -17.84 -5.61
C SER A 19 -15.48 -17.60 -5.63
N ALA A 20 -15.97 -16.94 -6.68
CA ALA A 20 -17.37 -16.80 -7.10
C ALA A 20 -18.28 -15.70 -6.48
N CYS A 21 -17.82 -14.84 -5.56
CA CYS A 21 -18.61 -13.67 -5.12
C CYS A 21 -18.01 -12.34 -5.60
N THR A 22 -18.88 -11.46 -6.08
CA THR A 22 -18.58 -10.27 -6.88
C THR A 22 -18.13 -9.04 -6.07
N THR A 23 -18.11 -9.10 -4.75
CA THR A 23 -17.89 -7.95 -3.85
C THR A 23 -16.62 -8.08 -3.01
N LEU A 24 -15.92 -6.97 -2.80
CA LEU A 24 -14.94 -6.89 -1.72
C LEU A 24 -15.70 -6.84 -0.38
N ASP A 25 -15.51 -7.80 0.52
CA ASP A 25 -15.81 -7.66 1.95
C ASP A 25 -14.90 -6.60 2.57
N THR A 26 -15.32 -5.34 2.44
CA THR A 26 -14.70 -4.20 3.10
C THR A 26 -15.14 -4.14 4.56
N PRO A 27 -14.23 -3.85 5.51
CA PRO A 27 -14.59 -3.67 6.89
C PRO A 27 -15.48 -2.43 7.03
N PRO A 28 -16.29 -2.35 8.11
CA PRO A 28 -17.02 -1.13 8.43
C PRO A 28 -16.06 0.06 8.50
N ARG A 29 -16.47 1.22 7.97
CA ARG A 29 -15.65 2.45 8.00
C ARG A 29 -15.23 2.85 9.41
N ASP A 30 -16.09 2.62 10.39
CA ASP A 30 -15.81 2.96 11.80
C ASP A 30 -14.79 2.02 12.46
N SER A 31 -14.35 0.97 11.75
CA SER A 31 -13.33 0.03 12.20
C SER A 31 -11.95 0.26 11.57
N VAL A 32 -11.84 1.17 10.59
CA VAL A 32 -10.54 1.58 10.01
C VAL A 32 -10.03 2.85 10.68
N GLY A 33 -8.74 2.91 10.99
CA GLY A 33 -8.17 4.11 11.59
C GLY A 33 -7.83 5.19 10.58
N ALA A 34 -7.14 6.24 11.05
CA ALA A 34 -6.87 7.47 10.29
C ALA A 34 -6.12 7.25 8.97
N ASP A 35 -5.39 6.14 8.84
CA ASP A 35 -4.65 5.80 7.62
C ASP A 35 -5.53 5.22 6.50
N GLY A 36 -6.73 4.75 6.85
CA GLY A 36 -7.59 3.97 5.97
C GLY A 36 -7.17 2.49 5.86
N ALA A 37 -7.92 1.75 5.05
CA ALA A 37 -7.64 0.36 4.69
C ALA A 37 -7.66 0.20 3.17
N PHE A 38 -6.74 -0.61 2.63
CA PHE A 38 -6.51 -0.73 1.19
C PHE A 38 -6.56 -2.20 0.80
N ALA A 39 -7.08 -2.46 -0.39
CA ALA A 39 -7.34 -3.82 -0.84
C ALA A 39 -7.08 -3.96 -2.33
N THR A 40 -6.46 -5.07 -2.70
CA THR A 40 -6.44 -5.55 -4.08
C THR A 40 -7.31 -6.79 -4.24
N LEU A 41 -8.25 -6.73 -5.17
CA LEU A 41 -9.05 -7.85 -5.63
C LEU A 41 -8.45 -8.45 -6.89
N LEU A 42 -7.98 -9.68 -6.78
CA LEU A 42 -7.42 -10.44 -7.90
C LEU A 42 -8.47 -11.46 -8.40
N ARG A 43 -8.59 -11.71 -9.69
CA ARG A 43 -9.52 -12.73 -10.24
C ARG A 43 -8.91 -13.46 -11.41
N GLY A 44 -9.16 -14.76 -11.53
CA GLY A 44 -8.61 -15.59 -12.60
C GLY A 44 -7.20 -16.13 -12.30
N ASN A 45 -6.64 -16.83 -13.27
CA ASN A 45 -5.24 -17.27 -13.30
C ASN A 45 -4.35 -16.17 -13.90
N ALA A 46 -3.02 -16.36 -13.93
CA ALA A 46 -2.08 -15.38 -14.48
C ALA A 46 -2.43 -14.86 -15.89
N SER A 47 -2.84 -15.76 -16.79
CA SER A 47 -3.17 -15.40 -18.19
C SER A 47 -4.48 -14.63 -18.36
N GLN A 48 -5.38 -14.74 -17.37
CA GLN A 48 -6.71 -14.12 -17.39
C GLN A 48 -6.91 -13.23 -16.15
N LEU A 49 -5.80 -12.76 -15.57
CA LEU A 49 -5.84 -12.03 -14.31
C LEU A 49 -6.64 -10.76 -14.52
N SER A 50 -7.60 -10.52 -13.64
CA SER A 50 -8.27 -9.23 -13.51
C SER A 50 -7.97 -8.64 -12.14
N VAL A 51 -7.69 -7.35 -12.10
CA VAL A 51 -7.28 -6.59 -10.92
C VAL A 51 -8.30 -5.49 -10.66
N GLY A 52 -8.87 -5.49 -9.46
CA GLY A 52 -9.65 -4.40 -8.90
C GLY A 52 -9.04 -3.94 -7.59
N THR A 53 -9.43 -2.77 -7.11
CA THR A 53 -8.89 -2.19 -5.89
C THR A 53 -9.99 -1.55 -5.06
N ALA A 54 -9.77 -1.44 -3.75
CA ALA A 54 -10.60 -0.63 -2.87
C ALA A 54 -9.77 0.14 -1.86
N SER A 55 -10.31 1.29 -1.46
CA SER A 55 -9.84 2.10 -0.33
C SER A 55 -11.02 2.40 0.58
N VAL A 56 -10.92 2.02 1.85
CA VAL A 56 -11.89 2.34 2.89
C VAL A 56 -11.28 3.44 3.74
N LEU A 57 -11.85 4.64 3.67
CA LEU A 57 -11.36 5.82 4.35
C LEU A 57 -12.30 6.18 5.51
N PRO A 58 -11.76 6.56 6.69
CA PRO A 58 -12.57 6.94 7.84
C PRO A 58 -13.29 8.27 7.58
N GLY A 59 -14.49 8.43 8.17
CA GLY A 59 -15.29 9.65 8.06
C GLY A 59 -16.49 9.54 7.13
N GLN A 60 -17.22 10.65 6.99
CA GLN A 60 -18.43 10.73 6.17
C GLN A 60 -18.14 10.47 4.70
N GLU A 61 -19.12 9.92 3.97
CA GLU A 61 -18.94 9.61 2.56
C GLU A 61 -18.70 10.90 1.77
N SER A 62 -17.52 11.01 1.18
CA SER A 62 -17.16 12.15 0.38
C SER A 62 -17.53 11.90 -1.08
N SER A 63 -18.16 12.89 -1.70
CA SER A 63 -18.42 12.95 -3.15
C SER A 63 -17.49 13.95 -3.84
N GLU A 64 -16.35 14.27 -3.19
CA GLU A 64 -15.41 15.28 -3.66
C GLU A 64 -14.94 15.00 -5.09
N GLN A 65 -15.06 16.04 -5.93
CA GLN A 65 -14.52 16.04 -7.28
C GLN A 65 -13.13 16.69 -7.27
N THR A 66 -12.11 15.90 -7.59
CA THR A 66 -10.74 16.41 -7.71
C THR A 66 -10.63 17.45 -8.82
N THR A 67 -10.09 18.62 -8.52
CA THR A 67 -9.97 19.75 -9.47
C THR A 67 -8.55 19.90 -10.01
N ARG A 68 -7.57 19.25 -9.39
CA ARG A 68 -6.17 19.27 -9.79
C ARG A 68 -5.67 17.87 -10.14
N SER A 69 -4.71 17.81 -11.05
CA SER A 69 -4.00 16.58 -11.35
C SER A 69 -2.57 16.84 -11.82
N HIS A 70 -1.71 15.86 -11.60
CA HIS A 70 -0.34 15.83 -12.08
C HIS A 70 -0.04 14.41 -12.56
N THR A 71 0.68 14.29 -13.68
CA THR A 71 1.07 13.00 -14.26
C THR A 71 2.58 12.92 -14.36
N CYS A 72 3.13 11.77 -13.99
CA CYS A 72 4.53 11.43 -14.15
C CYS A 72 4.63 10.03 -14.76
N GLN A 73 5.80 9.71 -15.32
CA GLN A 73 6.07 8.41 -15.92
C GLN A 73 7.45 7.93 -15.49
N LEU A 74 7.53 6.65 -15.14
CA LEU A 74 8.76 5.93 -14.87
C LEU A 74 8.72 4.63 -15.66
N GLU A 75 9.59 4.49 -16.67
CA GLU A 75 9.60 3.31 -17.56
C GLU A 75 8.20 3.10 -18.19
N THR A 76 7.57 1.96 -17.94
CA THR A 76 6.22 1.58 -18.40
C THR A 76 5.10 1.98 -17.43
N ILE A 77 5.44 2.65 -16.32
CA ILE A 77 4.50 3.01 -15.24
C ILE A 77 4.13 4.49 -15.37
N ALA A 78 2.90 4.75 -15.79
CA ALA A 78 2.30 6.08 -15.79
C ALA A 78 1.46 6.28 -14.53
N VAL A 79 1.81 7.28 -13.72
CA VAL A 79 1.08 7.63 -12.50
C VAL A 79 0.35 8.96 -12.69
N VAL A 80 -0.91 9.02 -12.27
CA VAL A 80 -1.66 10.26 -12.14
C VAL A 80 -2.06 10.49 -10.69
N VAL A 81 -1.62 11.61 -10.13
CA VAL A 81 -2.04 12.10 -8.82
C VAL A 81 -3.19 13.09 -9.00
N ARG A 82 -4.28 12.93 -8.26
CA ARG A 82 -5.44 13.84 -8.28
C ARG A 82 -5.77 14.34 -6.88
N TRP A 83 -6.10 15.62 -6.75
CA TRP A 83 -6.40 16.24 -5.45
C TRP A 83 -7.28 17.49 -5.59
N VAL A 84 -7.64 18.07 -4.44
CA VAL A 84 -8.26 19.40 -4.31
C VAL A 84 -7.39 20.27 -3.41
N GLU A 85 -7.22 21.55 -3.72
CA GLU A 85 -6.52 22.49 -2.81
C GLU A 85 -7.39 22.76 -1.57
N PRO A 86 -6.82 22.86 -0.35
CA PRO A 86 -5.38 22.90 -0.03
C PRO A 86 -4.80 21.54 0.41
N SER A 87 -5.46 20.41 0.12
CA SER A 87 -5.06 19.09 0.65
C SER A 87 -3.67 18.62 0.19
N LEU A 88 -3.19 19.15 -0.93
CA LEU A 88 -1.86 18.88 -1.47
C LEU A 88 -1.43 20.07 -2.33
N SER A 89 -0.20 20.54 -2.18
CA SER A 89 0.37 21.52 -3.12
C SER A 89 0.87 20.86 -4.40
N ALA A 90 1.01 21.63 -5.48
CA ALA A 90 1.57 21.13 -6.74
C ALA A 90 2.97 20.50 -6.59
N GLY A 91 3.86 21.10 -5.77
CA GLY A 91 5.19 20.55 -5.51
C GLY A 91 5.14 19.21 -4.76
N GLN A 92 4.25 19.10 -3.77
CA GLN A 92 4.02 17.83 -3.07
C GLN A 92 3.42 16.78 -4.01
N ALA A 93 2.54 17.15 -4.95
CA ALA A 93 1.98 16.23 -5.94
C ALA A 93 3.04 15.65 -6.89
N VAL A 94 4.03 16.45 -7.31
CA VAL A 94 5.17 15.99 -8.13
C VAL A 94 5.98 14.92 -7.38
N ASN A 95 6.33 15.22 -6.12
CA ASN A 95 7.08 14.31 -5.27
C ASN A 95 6.30 13.02 -5.01
N LEU A 96 5.00 13.13 -4.72
CA LEU A 96 4.12 12.00 -4.48
C LEU A 96 3.96 11.11 -5.71
N CYS A 97 3.81 11.72 -6.90
CA CYS A 97 3.71 10.99 -8.16
C CYS A 97 4.96 10.15 -8.41
N THR A 98 6.14 10.77 -8.27
CA THR A 98 7.43 10.11 -8.45
C THR A 98 7.60 8.97 -7.45
N ALA A 99 7.31 9.22 -6.17
CA ALA A 99 7.37 8.21 -5.11
C ALA A 99 6.44 7.02 -5.37
N ALA A 100 5.19 7.27 -5.80
CA ALA A 100 4.24 6.24 -6.16
C ALA A 100 4.71 5.40 -7.36
N ALA A 101 5.30 6.03 -8.38
CA ALA A 101 5.85 5.33 -9.54
C ALA A 101 7.02 4.41 -9.14
N HIS A 102 7.96 4.90 -8.33
CA HIS A 102 9.05 4.08 -7.79
C HIS A 102 8.54 2.95 -6.90
N ALA A 103 7.54 3.20 -6.04
CA ALA A 103 6.98 2.19 -5.16
C ALA A 103 6.27 1.06 -5.92
N ALA A 104 5.54 1.39 -6.99
CA ALA A 104 4.94 0.40 -7.89
C ALA A 104 5.99 -0.40 -8.67
N ARG A 105 7.12 0.23 -9.02
CA ARG A 105 8.21 -0.42 -9.76
C ARG A 105 8.86 -1.55 -8.98
N GLN A 106 9.07 -1.39 -7.67
CA GLN A 106 9.86 -2.35 -6.88
C GLN A 106 9.34 -3.79 -6.96
N PRO A 107 8.04 -4.07 -6.72
CA PRO A 107 7.54 -5.44 -6.77
C PRO A 107 7.41 -5.97 -8.21
N LEU A 108 7.18 -5.10 -9.20
CA LEU A 108 7.18 -5.50 -10.61
C LEU A 108 8.57 -5.95 -11.06
N HIS A 109 9.61 -5.19 -10.68
CA HIS A 109 11.01 -5.57 -10.94
C HIS A 109 11.36 -6.89 -10.25
N GLY A 110 10.99 -7.05 -8.98
CA GLY A 110 11.25 -8.29 -8.23
C GLY A 110 10.52 -9.54 -8.78
N ALA A 111 9.52 -9.36 -9.64
CA ALA A 111 8.80 -10.43 -10.32
C ALA A 111 9.13 -10.55 -11.82
N ASP A 112 10.18 -9.87 -12.32
CA ASP A 112 10.55 -9.83 -13.74
C ASP A 112 9.44 -9.32 -14.67
N LEU A 113 8.64 -8.36 -14.19
CA LEU A 113 7.52 -7.74 -14.90
C LEU A 113 7.83 -6.32 -15.40
N ASN A 114 9.11 -6.01 -15.64
CA ASN A 114 9.62 -4.67 -15.99
C ASN A 114 8.88 -4.02 -17.17
N ASP A 115 8.52 -4.82 -18.18
CA ASP A 115 7.88 -4.34 -19.40
C ASP A 115 6.36 -4.26 -19.32
N THR A 116 5.77 -4.50 -18.14
CA THR A 116 4.31 -4.44 -17.94
C THR A 116 3.85 -2.99 -18.02
N PRO A 117 2.98 -2.60 -18.97
CA PRO A 117 2.39 -1.26 -18.99
C PRO A 117 1.46 -1.08 -17.79
N VAL A 118 1.65 0.00 -17.04
CA VAL A 118 0.84 0.32 -15.84
C VAL A 118 0.26 1.72 -15.94
N ARG A 119 -1.05 1.82 -15.69
CA ARG A 119 -1.72 3.09 -15.38
C ARG A 119 -2.16 3.07 -13.93
N TYR A 120 -1.47 3.86 -13.11
CA TYR A 120 -1.74 3.94 -11.68
C TYR A 120 -2.32 5.31 -11.32
N GLN A 121 -3.47 5.32 -10.67
CA GLN A 121 -4.10 6.53 -10.15
C GLN A 121 -3.99 6.60 -8.62
N VAL A 122 -3.48 7.72 -8.14
CA VAL A 122 -3.46 8.10 -6.72
C VAL A 122 -4.41 9.28 -6.54
N THR A 123 -5.50 9.09 -5.81
CA THR A 123 -6.41 10.19 -5.46
C THR A 123 -6.22 10.57 -4.00
N ILE A 124 -6.03 11.86 -3.72
CA ILE A 124 -6.04 12.41 -2.37
C ILE A 124 -7.42 12.97 -2.08
N VAL A 125 -8.04 12.47 -1.01
CA VAL A 125 -9.36 12.89 -0.52
C VAL A 125 -9.14 13.89 0.62
N SER A 126 -9.59 15.13 0.44
CA SER A 126 -9.28 16.24 1.36
C SER A 126 -9.97 16.07 2.71
N ASP A 127 -11.30 16.03 2.67
CA ASP A 127 -12.19 16.01 3.82
C ASP A 127 -13.20 14.88 3.62
N GLY A 128 -13.16 13.91 4.53
CA GLY A 128 -14.08 12.79 4.55
C GLY A 128 -13.45 11.45 4.17
N GLY A 129 -14.32 10.46 4.23
CA GLY A 129 -14.01 9.06 4.01
C GLY A 129 -14.91 8.47 2.94
N GLY A 130 -15.23 7.19 3.10
CA GLY A 130 -16.04 6.44 2.15
C GLY A 130 -15.34 5.18 1.67
N ILE A 131 -16.04 4.44 0.82
CA ILE A 131 -15.51 3.25 0.19
C ILE A 131 -15.34 3.57 -1.29
N TRP A 132 -14.08 3.65 -1.72
CA TRP A 132 -13.70 3.95 -3.08
C TRP A 132 -13.24 2.67 -3.75
N GLN A 133 -13.69 2.41 -4.98
CA GLN A 133 -13.39 1.16 -5.66
C GLN A 133 -13.06 1.39 -7.13
N GLN A 134 -12.05 0.68 -7.59
CA GLN A 134 -11.88 0.40 -9.01
C GLN A 134 -12.42 -1.01 -9.29
N PRO A 135 -13.41 -1.15 -10.19
CA PRO A 135 -13.86 -2.46 -10.63
C PRO A 135 -12.71 -3.29 -11.20
N ALA A 136 -12.80 -4.61 -11.04
CA ALA A 136 -11.78 -5.51 -11.58
C ALA A 136 -11.73 -5.42 -13.12
N ARG A 137 -10.54 -5.19 -13.66
CA ARG A 137 -10.26 -5.11 -15.10
C ARG A 137 -9.15 -6.09 -15.47
N PRO A 138 -9.14 -6.66 -16.69
CA PRO A 138 -8.02 -7.48 -17.15
C PRO A 138 -6.69 -6.77 -16.94
N ALA A 139 -5.69 -7.49 -16.43
CA ALA A 139 -4.34 -6.98 -16.18
C ALA A 139 -3.52 -6.81 -17.48
N ARG A 140 -4.07 -7.23 -18.61
CA ARG A 140 -3.47 -7.15 -19.95
C ARG A 140 -4.47 -6.60 -20.96
N PRO A 141 -4.03 -5.84 -21.98
CA PRO A 141 -2.63 -5.54 -22.30
C PRO A 141 -1.96 -4.52 -21.37
N GLU A 142 -2.73 -3.84 -20.51
CA GLU A 142 -2.27 -2.80 -19.60
C GLU A 142 -2.88 -3.02 -18.21
N LEU A 143 -2.06 -2.91 -17.16
CA LEU A 143 -2.48 -3.00 -15.77
C LEU A 143 -3.04 -1.65 -15.30
N VAL A 144 -4.31 -1.60 -14.91
CA VAL A 144 -4.95 -0.41 -14.38
C VAL A 144 -5.20 -0.57 -12.87
N VAL A 145 -4.68 0.36 -12.08
CA VAL A 145 -4.76 0.36 -10.61
C VAL A 145 -5.16 1.75 -10.13
N ALA A 146 -6.01 1.84 -9.10
CA ALA A 146 -6.38 3.11 -8.49
C ALA A 146 -6.54 2.98 -6.98
N PHE A 147 -5.98 3.92 -6.21
CA PHE A 147 -6.17 3.99 -4.77
C PHE A 147 -6.50 5.42 -4.33
N TRP A 148 -7.28 5.52 -3.26
CA TRP A 148 -7.68 6.78 -2.64
C TRP A 148 -7.09 6.85 -1.24
N PHE A 149 -6.38 7.93 -0.95
CA PHE A 149 -5.71 8.16 0.33
C PHE A 149 -6.33 9.36 1.02
N PRO A 150 -6.50 9.33 2.35
CA PRO A 150 -6.94 10.51 3.07
C PRO A 150 -5.76 11.49 3.15
N ALA A 151 -6.00 12.77 2.88
CA ALA A 151 -4.95 13.79 2.84
C ALA A 151 -4.13 13.84 4.13
N GLY A 152 -4.82 13.78 5.28
CA GLY A 152 -4.19 13.93 6.58
C GLY A 152 -3.63 15.33 6.80
N ALA A 153 -2.98 15.53 7.95
CA ALA A 153 -2.42 16.83 8.33
C ALA A 153 -0.95 17.01 7.90
N ASP A 154 -0.28 15.95 7.45
CA ASP A 154 1.15 15.92 7.18
C ASP A 154 1.43 15.26 5.83
N ALA A 155 2.04 16.02 4.92
CA ALA A 155 2.38 15.58 3.58
C ALA A 155 3.48 14.51 3.56
N ASP A 156 4.40 14.52 4.53
CA ASP A 156 5.45 13.49 4.61
C ASP A 156 4.86 12.17 5.11
N ALA A 157 3.93 12.22 6.06
CA ALA A 157 3.15 11.06 6.49
C ALA A 157 2.29 10.50 5.34
N LEU A 158 1.64 11.38 4.56
CA LEU A 158 0.91 10.98 3.36
C LEU A 158 1.83 10.29 2.35
N ARG A 159 3.00 10.87 2.05
CA ARG A 159 3.97 10.30 1.10
C ARG A 159 4.45 8.92 1.55
N ALA A 160 4.81 8.77 2.82
CA ALA A 160 5.22 7.48 3.39
C ALA A 160 4.11 6.42 3.31
N ARG A 161 2.86 6.82 3.54
CA ARG A 161 1.71 5.93 3.40
C ARG A 161 1.49 5.50 1.96
N VAL A 162 1.52 6.43 1.01
CA VAL A 162 1.40 6.13 -0.42
C VAL A 162 2.51 5.17 -0.86
N ILE A 163 3.76 5.39 -0.46
CA ILE A 163 4.88 4.49 -0.79
C ILE A 163 4.63 3.08 -0.27
N SER A 164 4.39 2.95 1.05
CA SER A 164 4.29 1.64 1.68
C SER A 164 3.06 0.85 1.22
N THR A 165 1.90 1.50 1.10
CA THR A 165 0.68 0.89 0.55
C THR A 165 0.85 0.52 -0.92
N THR A 166 1.43 1.40 -1.75
CA THR A 166 1.63 1.08 -3.18
C THR A 166 2.51 -0.16 -3.33
N ALA A 167 3.66 -0.21 -2.67
CA ALA A 167 4.56 -1.36 -2.77
C ALA A 167 3.92 -2.64 -2.21
N HIS A 168 3.16 -2.54 -1.12
CA HIS A 168 2.41 -3.67 -0.57
C HIS A 168 1.40 -4.23 -1.57
N GLU A 169 0.53 -3.38 -2.13
CA GLU A 169 -0.54 -3.81 -3.03
C GLU A 169 0.02 -4.29 -4.38
N PHE A 170 1.05 -3.62 -4.90
CA PHE A 170 1.73 -4.07 -6.12
C PHE A 170 2.47 -5.40 -5.92
N HIS A 171 2.92 -5.75 -4.71
CA HIS A 171 3.46 -7.10 -4.44
C HIS A 171 2.41 -8.18 -4.67
N HIS A 172 1.18 -7.98 -4.19
CA HIS A 172 0.08 -8.91 -4.43
C HIS A 172 -0.26 -9.02 -5.93
N ILE A 173 -0.25 -7.89 -6.64
CA ILE A 173 -0.51 -7.87 -8.09
C ILE A 173 0.59 -8.61 -8.84
N ALA A 174 1.85 -8.24 -8.62
CA ALA A 174 3.01 -8.79 -9.33
C ALA A 174 3.10 -10.31 -9.14
N THR A 175 2.96 -10.78 -7.90
CA THR A 175 2.98 -12.22 -7.60
C THR A 175 1.83 -12.98 -8.25
N ALA A 176 0.64 -12.39 -8.34
CA ALA A 176 -0.48 -13.00 -9.04
C ALA A 176 -0.28 -13.04 -10.57
N MET A 177 0.34 -12.01 -11.14
CA MET A 177 0.66 -11.93 -12.57
C MET A 177 1.65 -13.01 -13.02
N VAL A 178 2.58 -13.42 -12.16
CA VAL A 178 3.50 -14.54 -12.44
C VAL A 178 2.93 -15.91 -12.06
N GLY A 179 1.64 -15.98 -11.71
CA GLY A 179 0.94 -17.24 -11.45
C GLY A 179 1.27 -17.92 -10.13
N GLN A 180 1.96 -17.21 -9.23
CA GLN A 180 2.19 -17.72 -7.88
C GLN A 180 0.83 -17.78 -7.15
N ARG A 181 0.35 -19.01 -6.91
CA ARG A 181 -1.01 -19.25 -6.41
C ARG A 181 -1.24 -18.61 -5.04
N ARG A 182 -2.44 -18.06 -4.91
CA ARG A 182 -3.08 -17.47 -3.73
C ARG A 182 -3.11 -18.42 -2.54
N TRP A 183 -2.22 -18.19 -1.58
CA TRP A 183 -2.51 -18.51 -0.18
C TRP A 183 -2.46 -17.19 0.57
N GLY A 184 -3.62 -16.51 0.66
CA GLY A 184 -3.84 -15.18 1.24
C GLY A 184 -3.62 -15.08 2.76
N ALA A 185 -2.52 -15.67 3.22
CA ALA A 185 -1.97 -15.63 4.57
C ALA A 185 -0.44 -15.82 4.54
N HIS A 186 0.11 -16.58 3.59
CA HIS A 186 1.55 -16.85 3.53
C HIS A 186 2.36 -15.71 2.91
N ARG A 187 1.73 -14.81 2.16
CA ARG A 187 2.42 -13.73 1.42
C ARG A 187 2.13 -12.33 1.91
N GLU A 188 1.16 -12.18 2.80
CA GLU A 188 0.94 -10.91 3.47
C GLU A 188 2.20 -10.40 4.21
N PRO A 189 2.98 -11.27 4.89
CA PRO A 189 4.24 -10.84 5.49
C PRO A 189 5.21 -10.25 4.46
N GLU A 190 5.31 -10.86 3.27
CA GLU A 190 6.15 -10.36 2.17
C GLU A 190 5.67 -9.01 1.64
N ALA A 191 4.36 -8.79 1.54
CA ALA A 191 3.80 -7.50 1.10
C ALA A 191 4.06 -6.38 2.13
N TYR A 192 3.94 -6.66 3.43
CA TYR A 192 4.36 -5.71 4.47
C TYR A 192 5.86 -5.44 4.43
N LEU A 193 6.68 -6.46 4.17
CA LEU A 193 8.12 -6.29 3.95
C LEU A 193 8.37 -5.40 2.72
N ALA A 194 7.69 -5.63 1.59
CA ALA A 194 7.80 -4.81 0.39
C ALA A 194 7.52 -3.32 0.67
N GLY A 195 6.49 -3.03 1.47
CA GLY A 195 6.18 -1.67 1.93
C GLY A 195 7.32 -1.02 2.73
N ALA A 196 7.90 -1.75 3.69
CA ALA A 196 9.02 -1.26 4.50
C ALA A 196 10.31 -1.07 3.68
N CYS A 197 10.60 -2.01 2.77
CA CYS A 197 11.75 -1.93 1.87
C CYS A 197 11.63 -0.73 0.91
N ALA A 198 10.44 -0.50 0.36
CA ALA A 198 10.18 0.64 -0.52
C ALA A 198 10.37 1.98 0.20
N LEU A 199 9.89 2.09 1.45
CA LEU A 199 10.13 3.27 2.28
C LEU A 199 11.63 3.54 2.43
N LEU A 200 12.40 2.56 2.90
CA LEU A 200 13.85 2.74 3.07
C LEU A 200 14.56 3.11 1.75
N ALA A 201 14.17 2.46 0.65
CA ALA A 201 14.82 2.66 -0.64
C ALA A 201 14.52 4.04 -1.27
N ILE A 202 13.29 4.54 -1.11
CA ILE A 202 12.80 5.77 -1.74
C ILE A 202 13.05 6.99 -0.86
N GLU A 203 12.77 6.88 0.44
CA GLU A 203 12.95 7.98 1.40
C GLU A 203 14.40 8.12 1.88
N GLY A 204 15.22 7.08 1.70
CA GLY A 204 16.58 7.03 2.21
C GLY A 204 16.66 6.72 3.70
N GLU A 205 15.53 6.68 4.41
CA GLU A 205 15.43 6.25 5.78
C GLU A 205 14.12 5.49 6.04
N LEU A 206 14.11 4.68 7.09
CA LEU A 206 12.90 4.08 7.63
C LEU A 206 12.86 4.34 9.13
N ARG A 207 11.79 4.99 9.57
CA ARG A 207 11.56 5.33 10.98
C ARG A 207 10.76 4.23 11.66
N ARG A 208 11.01 3.99 12.94
CA ARG A 208 10.40 2.86 13.68
C ARG A 208 8.88 2.99 13.75
N GLU A 209 8.37 4.21 13.84
CA GLU A 209 6.94 4.51 13.81
C GLU A 209 6.27 4.20 12.46
N GLN A 210 7.04 4.07 11.37
CA GLN A 210 6.56 3.69 10.04
C GLN A 210 6.48 2.17 9.85
N LEU A 211 6.98 1.37 10.81
CA LEU A 211 6.82 -0.07 10.76
C LEU A 211 5.34 -0.45 10.79
N PRO A 212 4.96 -1.52 10.05
CA PRO A 212 3.62 -2.06 10.18
C PRO A 212 3.41 -2.59 11.60
N GLY A 213 2.15 -2.81 11.98
CA GLY A 213 1.84 -3.43 13.25
C GLY A 213 1.07 -2.57 14.24
N ARG A 214 0.24 -1.67 13.71
CA ARG A 214 -0.69 -0.85 14.50
C ARG A 214 -2.08 -1.48 14.60
N HIS A 215 -2.22 -2.75 14.20
CA HIS A 215 -3.48 -3.49 14.28
C HIS A 215 -3.74 -3.87 15.74
N ASP A 216 -4.89 -3.45 16.29
CA ASP A 216 -5.32 -3.84 17.64
C ASP A 216 -6.06 -5.18 17.58
N PRO A 217 -5.52 -6.27 18.17
CA PRO A 217 -6.21 -7.56 18.20
C PRO A 217 -7.59 -7.52 18.87
N ARG A 218 -7.89 -6.49 19.68
CA ARG A 218 -9.23 -6.32 20.28
C ARG A 218 -10.28 -5.93 19.24
N ALA A 219 -9.88 -5.35 18.11
CA ALA A 219 -10.76 -5.04 16.99
C ALA A 219 -11.08 -6.26 16.12
N ASP A 220 -10.44 -7.41 16.34
CA ASP A 220 -10.61 -8.61 15.50
C ASP A 220 -12.07 -9.02 15.35
N SER A 221 -12.87 -8.94 16.41
CA SER A 221 -14.29 -9.34 16.39
C SER A 221 -15.16 -8.49 15.45
N LEU A 222 -14.69 -7.30 15.07
CA LEU A 222 -15.38 -6.36 14.21
C LEU A 222 -14.92 -6.43 12.75
N LEU A 223 -13.89 -7.23 12.46
CA LEU A 223 -13.21 -7.26 11.17
C LEU A 223 -13.49 -8.56 10.40
N PRO A 224 -13.63 -8.48 9.06
CA PRO A 224 -13.62 -9.66 8.21
C PRO A 224 -12.35 -10.51 8.42
N ALA A 225 -12.46 -11.83 8.24
CA ALA A 225 -11.34 -12.74 8.46
C ALA A 225 -10.08 -12.38 7.66
N ALA A 226 -10.24 -11.82 6.46
CA ALA A 226 -9.16 -11.30 5.64
C ALA A 226 -8.41 -10.13 6.30
N ALA A 227 -9.13 -9.09 6.75
CA ALA A 227 -8.55 -7.95 7.46
C ALA A 227 -7.81 -8.39 8.73
N ARG A 228 -8.40 -9.30 9.50
CA ARG A 228 -7.76 -9.84 10.70
C ARG A 228 -6.44 -10.54 10.39
N ARG A 229 -6.41 -11.41 9.37
CA ARG A 229 -5.18 -12.09 8.94
C ARG A 229 -4.13 -11.07 8.49
N SER A 230 -4.54 -10.05 7.75
CA SER A 230 -3.63 -9.01 7.31
C SER A 230 -3.06 -8.21 8.46
N GLY A 231 -3.90 -7.68 9.35
CA GLY A 231 -3.46 -6.93 10.52
C GLY A 231 -2.51 -7.75 11.41
N ASN A 232 -2.78 -9.04 11.59
CA ASN A 232 -1.89 -9.94 12.32
C ASN A 232 -0.54 -10.18 11.61
N ALA A 233 -0.52 -10.29 10.28
CA ALA A 233 0.72 -10.37 9.50
C ALA A 233 1.51 -9.06 9.58
N GLY A 234 0.85 -7.91 9.53
CA GLY A 234 1.47 -6.60 9.74
C GLY A 234 2.10 -6.48 11.12
N ASN A 235 1.40 -6.92 12.17
CA ASN A 235 1.93 -6.98 13.53
C ASN A 235 3.16 -7.90 13.64
N ALA A 236 3.14 -9.06 12.97
CA ALA A 236 4.25 -10.01 12.98
C ALA A 236 5.49 -9.45 12.27
N ILE A 237 5.32 -8.88 11.07
CA ILE A 237 6.41 -8.25 10.32
C ILE A 237 6.94 -7.03 11.05
N GLY A 238 6.07 -6.19 11.60
CA GLY A 238 6.46 -5.05 12.42
C GLY A 238 7.43 -5.44 13.53
N ARG A 239 7.10 -6.48 14.28
CA ARG A 239 7.97 -7.03 15.33
C ARG A 239 9.27 -7.61 14.77
N SER A 240 9.21 -8.35 13.67
CA SER A 240 10.39 -8.93 13.02
C SER A 240 11.36 -7.85 12.57
N LEU A 241 10.85 -6.77 11.97
CA LEU A 241 11.65 -5.67 11.47
C LEU A 241 12.32 -4.84 12.57
N GLN A 242 11.79 -4.85 13.80
CA GLN A 242 12.44 -4.17 14.93
C GLN A 242 13.87 -4.68 15.19
N ALA A 243 14.17 -5.94 14.84
CA ALA A 243 15.50 -6.51 15.02
C ALA A 243 16.59 -5.82 14.18
N PHE A 244 16.22 -5.11 13.10
CA PHE A 244 17.15 -4.32 12.29
C PHE A 244 17.43 -2.92 12.88
N PHE A 245 16.71 -2.48 13.90
CA PHE A 245 16.81 -1.11 14.39
C PHE A 245 17.71 -1.01 15.62
N SER A 246 18.92 -0.45 15.47
CA SER A 246 19.74 -0.02 16.60
C SER A 246 19.20 1.23 17.31
N GLY A 247 18.41 2.06 16.61
CA GLY A 247 17.81 3.30 17.12
C GLY A 247 16.36 3.51 16.65
N ASN A 248 15.86 4.74 16.67
CA ASN A 248 14.48 5.04 16.21
C ASN A 248 14.33 5.15 14.68
N ARG A 249 15.43 5.09 13.95
CA ARG A 249 15.46 5.11 12.48
C ARG A 249 16.65 4.31 11.97
N ILE A 250 16.53 3.81 10.75
CA ILE A 250 17.62 3.23 9.97
C ILE A 250 17.85 4.11 8.74
N GLN A 251 19.10 4.36 8.38
CA GLN A 251 19.47 5.06 7.14
C GLN A 251 19.80 4.03 6.07
N ARG A 252 19.37 4.25 4.83
CA ARG A 252 19.56 3.30 3.72
C ARG A 252 21.01 2.86 3.56
N ASP A 253 21.93 3.79 3.75
CA ASP A 253 23.36 3.63 3.49
C ASP A 253 24.17 3.29 4.76
N ASP A 254 23.53 3.03 5.91
CA ASP A 254 24.20 2.52 7.11
C ASP A 254 24.22 0.97 7.15
N GLU A 255 24.77 0.40 8.21
CA GLU A 255 24.83 -1.06 8.37
C GLU A 255 23.45 -1.71 8.48
N ASP A 256 22.56 -1.12 9.28
CA ASP A 256 21.20 -1.58 9.54
C ASP A 256 20.35 -1.53 8.26
N GLY A 257 20.42 -0.42 7.51
CA GLY A 257 19.73 -0.22 6.25
C GLY A 257 20.21 -1.18 5.16
N ARG A 258 21.54 -1.35 5.02
CA ARG A 258 22.08 -2.36 4.10
C ARG A 258 21.70 -3.78 4.50
N ALA A 259 21.63 -4.07 5.80
CA ALA A 259 21.20 -5.38 6.29
C ALA A 259 19.73 -5.64 5.94
N LEU A 260 18.85 -4.66 6.15
CA LEU A 260 17.45 -4.77 5.78
C LEU A 260 17.28 -4.94 4.26
N LEU A 261 17.99 -4.16 3.44
CA LEU A 261 17.87 -4.26 1.98
C LEU A 261 18.38 -5.58 1.42
N ARG A 262 19.43 -6.17 2.03
CA ARG A 262 19.83 -7.55 1.72
C ARG A 262 18.73 -8.56 2.08
N HIS A 263 18.08 -8.38 3.22
CA HIS A 263 16.94 -9.22 3.60
C HIS A 263 15.78 -9.08 2.60
N CYS A 264 15.45 -7.86 2.20
CA CYS A 264 14.45 -7.59 1.15
C CYS A 264 14.79 -8.31 -0.17
N GLN A 265 16.04 -8.22 -0.62
CA GLN A 265 16.48 -8.90 -1.85
C GLN A 265 16.35 -10.42 -1.74
N GLN A 266 16.74 -11.00 -0.60
CA GLN A 266 16.69 -12.45 -0.37
C GLN A 266 15.26 -12.99 -0.21
N SER A 267 14.38 -12.21 0.44
CA SER A 267 13.03 -12.66 0.79
C SER A 267 12.00 -12.41 -0.30
N ILE A 268 12.10 -11.30 -1.03
CA ILE A 268 11.06 -10.89 -2.00
C ILE A 268 11.63 -10.47 -3.37
N GLY A 269 12.91 -10.73 -3.63
CA GLY A 269 13.52 -10.35 -4.91
C GLY A 269 13.62 -8.84 -5.10
N PHE A 270 13.57 -8.05 -4.01
CA PHE A 270 13.67 -6.59 -4.10
C PHE A 270 14.94 -6.22 -4.87
N PRO A 271 14.86 -5.38 -5.92
CA PRO A 271 16.01 -5.13 -6.78
C PRO A 271 17.14 -4.53 -5.95
N GLY A 272 18.32 -5.14 -6.07
CA GLY A 272 19.50 -4.73 -5.33
C GLY A 272 19.84 -3.27 -5.65
N ILE A 273 20.36 -2.56 -4.66
CA ILE A 273 20.94 -1.23 -4.90
C ILE A 273 22.17 -1.44 -5.78
N ALA A 274 22.16 -0.92 -7.01
CA ALA A 274 23.38 -0.76 -7.78
C ALA A 274 24.35 0.10 -6.96
N ARG A 275 25.55 -0.44 -6.70
CA ARG A 275 26.62 0.25 -5.99
C ARG A 275 27.07 1.50 -6.74
#